data_AF-A0A9Q1HIY6-F1
#
_entry.id   AF-A0A9Q1HIY6-F1
#
_cell.length_a   1.000
_cell.length_b   1.000
_cell.length_c   1.000
_cell.angle_alpha   90.00
_cell.angle_beta   90.00
_cell.angle_gamma   90.00
#
_symmetry.space_group_name_H-M   'P 1'
#
loop_
_entity.id
_entity.type
_entity.pdbx_description
1 polymer ?
#
loop_
_entity_poly.entity_id
_entity_poly.type
_entity_poly.pdbx_seq_one_letter_code
_entity_poly.pdbx_strand_id
1 'polypeptide(L)'
;MRRVWEGMKLMSGYAGKNSNSGENLLLNPTLDYVNDLNNFYNRFDCHDFSDEVALSLSKLSRPTSNGHFVCTDNDVRREFCKLVSCKSTGPDNISPRLLNQNAKMH
;
A
#
# COMPACT_ATOMS: atom_id res chain seq x y z
N MET A 1 11.62 -16.57 19.26
CA MET A 1 11.00 -16.39 20.59
C MET A 1 11.54 -15.20 21.38
N ARG A 2 12.86 -15.07 21.65
CA ARG A 2 13.40 -13.96 22.48
C ARG A 2 13.14 -12.55 21.88
N ARG A 3 13.29 -12.38 20.56
CA ARG A 3 13.02 -11.11 19.85
C ARG A 3 11.53 -10.75 19.74
N VAL A 4 10.65 -11.75 19.72
CA VAL A 4 9.19 -11.55 19.73
C VAL A 4 8.73 -11.03 21.09
N TRP A 5 9.33 -11.53 22.18
CA TRP A 5 9.10 -11.03 23.53
C TRP A 5 9.59 -9.57 23.72
N GLU A 6 10.67 -9.18 23.05
CA GLU A 6 11.14 -7.79 22.99
C GLU A 6 10.13 -6.89 22.25
N GLY A 7 9.61 -7.33 21.10
CA GLY A 7 8.53 -6.64 20.39
C GLY A 7 7.26 -6.49 21.22
N MET A 8 6.87 -7.53 21.96
CA MET A 8 5.69 -7.47 22.84
C MET A 8 5.90 -6.53 24.03
N LYS A 9 7.09 -6.49 24.64
CA LYS A 9 7.44 -5.50 25.67
C LYS A 9 7.35 -4.07 25.14
N LEU A 10 7.80 -3.84 23.91
CA LEU A 10 7.70 -2.54 23.24
C LEU A 10 6.23 -2.13 23.01
N MET A 11 5.43 -3.01 22.40
CA MET A 11 4.02 -2.71 22.07
C MET A 11 3.13 -2.57 23.30
N SER A 12 3.40 -3.33 24.37
CA SER A 12 2.63 -3.26 25.62
C SER A 12 3.04 -2.10 26.54
N GLY A 13 4.11 -1.37 26.20
CA GLY A 13 4.67 -0.33 27.07
C GLY A 13 5.22 -0.87 28.38
N TYR A 14 5.42 -2.19 28.50
CA TYR A 14 5.89 -2.83 29.72
C TYR A 14 7.41 -2.61 29.88
N ALA A 15 7.79 -1.39 30.27
CA ALA A 15 9.13 -1.06 30.69
C ALA A 15 9.33 -1.55 32.14
N GLY A 16 10.12 -2.61 32.31
CA GLY A 16 10.55 -3.04 33.64
C GLY A 16 11.25 -1.87 34.35
N LYS A 17 10.94 -1.69 35.63
CA LYS A 17 11.34 -0.55 36.49
C LYS A 17 12.85 -0.25 36.58
N ASN A 18 13.71 -1.08 35.98
CA ASN A 18 15.18 -1.01 36.04
C ASN A 18 15.89 -0.94 34.67
N SER A 19 15.19 -0.61 33.58
CA SER A 19 15.85 -0.45 32.28
C SER A 19 15.97 1.03 31.91
N ASN A 20 17.11 1.63 32.31
CA ASN A 20 17.64 2.84 31.68
C ASN A 20 18.06 2.52 30.23
N SER A 21 17.09 2.30 29.34
CA SER A 21 17.33 2.19 27.90
C SER A 21 16.26 2.99 27.18
N GLY A 22 16.37 4.31 27.32
CA GLY A 22 15.71 5.29 26.44
C GLY A 22 16.31 5.29 25.04
N GLU A 23 16.49 4.12 24.44
CA GLU A 23 16.86 4.00 23.03
C GLU A 23 15.74 3.24 22.33
N ASN A 24 15.14 3.92 21.37
CA ASN A 24 14.16 3.38 20.43
C ASN A 24 14.74 2.13 19.74
N LEU A 25 14.48 0.94 20.31
CA LEU A 25 15.12 -0.33 19.93
C LEU A 25 14.66 -0.90 18.58
N LEU A 26 13.77 -0.22 17.85
CA LEU A 26 13.45 -0.58 16.46
C LEU A 26 14.04 0.46 15.49
N LEU A 27 15.36 0.58 15.50
CA LEU A 27 16.10 1.13 14.37
C LEU A 27 15.93 0.18 13.17
N ASN A 28 15.02 0.56 12.27
CA ASN A 28 14.76 -0.07 10.97
C ASN A 28 14.35 -1.56 11.07
N PRO A 29 13.08 -1.87 11.39
CA PRO A 29 12.59 -3.24 11.35
C PRO A 29 12.76 -3.82 9.93
N THR A 30 13.45 -4.95 9.84
CA THR A 30 13.59 -5.68 8.58
C THR A 30 12.24 -6.26 8.15
N LEU A 31 12.05 -6.49 6.84
CA LEU A 31 10.83 -7.11 6.32
C LEU A 31 10.54 -8.46 7.01
N ASP A 32 11.57 -9.24 7.27
CA ASP A 32 11.46 -10.53 7.98
C ASP A 32 10.93 -10.35 9.41
N TYR A 33 11.38 -9.31 10.13
CA TYR A 33 10.87 -9.02 11.47
C TYR A 33 9.40 -8.60 11.47
N VAL A 34 8.98 -7.81 10.48
CA VAL A 34 7.57 -7.42 10.31
C VAL A 34 6.71 -8.64 9.98
N ASN A 35 7.18 -9.53 9.10
CA ASN A 35 6.49 -10.76 8.78
C ASN A 35 6.39 -11.71 9.98
N ASP A 36 7.44 -11.83 10.79
CA ASP A 36 7.43 -12.61 12.03
C ASP A 36 6.42 -12.07 13.04
N LEU A 37 6.31 -10.73 13.18
CA LEU A 37 5.28 -10.12 14.03
C LEU A 37 3.88 -10.37 13.49
N ASN A 38 3.66 -10.19 12.20
CA ASN A 38 2.37 -10.48 11.57
C ASN A 38 1.98 -11.95 11.78
N ASN A 39 2.89 -12.89 11.56
CA ASN A 39 2.67 -14.30 11.81
C ASN A 39 2.37 -14.58 13.29
N PHE A 40 3.04 -13.90 14.23
CA PHE A 40 2.80 -14.08 15.65
C PHE A 40 1.41 -13.59 16.09
N TYR A 41 1.00 -12.40 15.65
CA TYR A 41 -0.30 -11.83 16.01
C TYR A 41 -1.46 -12.49 15.27
N ASN A 42 -1.25 -12.85 13.99
CA ASN A 42 -2.27 -13.51 13.18
C ASN A 42 -2.38 -15.01 13.49
N ARG A 43 -1.47 -15.61 14.27
CA ARG A 43 -1.57 -17.04 14.65
C ARG A 43 -2.81 -17.35 15.50
N PHE A 44 -3.36 -16.35 16.17
CA PHE A 44 -4.61 -16.47 16.93
C PHE A 44 -5.83 -15.98 16.12
N ASP A 45 -5.60 -15.39 14.95
CA ASP A 45 -6.65 -14.98 14.05
C ASP A 45 -7.08 -16.19 13.21
N CYS A 46 -8.17 -16.82 13.63
CA CYS A 46 -8.82 -17.89 12.88
C CYS A 46 -9.93 -17.36 11.97
N HIS A 47 -9.99 -16.05 11.75
CA HIS A 47 -11.01 -15.44 10.92
C HIS A 47 -10.69 -15.70 9.44
N ASP A 48 -11.57 -16.46 8.79
CA ASP A 48 -11.49 -16.73 7.37
C ASP A 48 -12.17 -15.60 6.59
N PHE A 49 -11.37 -14.80 5.88
CA PHE A 49 -11.87 -13.70 5.03
C PHE A 49 -12.35 -14.17 3.64
N SER A 50 -12.44 -15.48 3.41
CA SER A 50 -12.79 -16.04 2.09
C SER A 50 -14.15 -15.53 1.60
N ASP A 51 -15.11 -15.33 2.50
CA ASP A 51 -16.45 -14.85 2.16
C ASP A 51 -16.45 -13.37 1.75
N GLU A 52 -15.70 -12.51 2.45
CA GLU A 52 -15.54 -11.09 2.12
C GLU A 52 -14.79 -10.91 0.80
N VAL A 53 -13.77 -11.75 0.56
CA VAL A 53 -13.01 -11.79 -0.68
C VAL A 53 -13.90 -12.24 -1.83
N ALA A 54 -14.66 -13.33 -1.65
CA ALA A 54 -15.61 -13.81 -2.65
C ALA A 54 -16.69 -12.77 -2.96
N LEU A 55 -17.20 -12.08 -1.94
CA LEU A 55 -18.17 -11.01 -2.09
C LEU A 55 -17.57 -9.80 -2.83
N SER A 56 -16.33 -9.43 -2.54
CA SER A 56 -15.61 -8.35 -3.25
C SER A 56 -15.35 -8.71 -4.71
N LEU A 57 -14.95 -9.94 -4.99
CA LEU A 57 -14.77 -10.45 -6.35
C LEU A 57 -16.10 -10.48 -7.11
N SER A 58 -17.19 -10.93 -6.48
CA SER A 58 -18.51 -10.95 -7.13
C SER A 58 -19.00 -9.54 -7.52
N LYS A 59 -18.64 -8.51 -6.75
CA LYS A 59 -18.93 -7.10 -7.07
C LYS A 59 -18.10 -6.59 -8.25
N LEU A 60 -16.87 -7.09 -8.42
CA LEU A 60 -15.99 -6.79 -9.55
C LEU A 60 -16.41 -7.55 -10.82
N SER A 61 -16.90 -8.78 -10.68
CA SER A 61 -17.25 -9.69 -11.77
C SER A 61 -18.64 -9.48 -12.35
N ARG A 62 -19.38 -8.43 -11.99
CA ARG A 62 -20.62 -8.07 -12.69
C ARG A 62 -20.31 -7.88 -14.17
N PRO A 63 -20.84 -8.71 -15.08
CA PRO A 63 -20.70 -8.46 -16.50
C PRO A 63 -21.43 -7.15 -16.78
N THR A 64 -20.71 -6.23 -17.40
CA THR A 64 -21.17 -4.91 -17.83
C THR A 64 -22.32 -5.06 -18.81
N SER A 65 -23.55 -5.22 -18.31
CA SER A 65 -24.74 -4.94 -19.12
C SER A 65 -24.75 -3.44 -19.40
N ASN A 66 -24.29 -3.08 -20.60
CA ASN A 66 -24.46 -1.79 -21.29
C ASN A 66 -23.56 -0.61 -20.87
N GLY A 67 -22.33 -0.88 -20.44
CA GLY A 67 -21.33 0.16 -20.19
C GLY A 67 -19.95 -0.26 -20.67
N HIS A 68 -19.78 -0.49 -21.97
CA HIS A 68 -18.44 -0.64 -22.53
C HIS A 68 -17.73 0.71 -22.38
N PHE A 69 -16.87 0.85 -21.36
CA PHE A 69 -16.02 2.02 -21.21
C PHE A 69 -15.03 2.04 -22.38
N VAL A 70 -15.35 2.79 -23.44
CA VAL A 70 -14.42 3.04 -24.53
C VAL A 70 -13.52 4.18 -24.09
N CYS A 71 -12.27 3.88 -23.79
CA CYS A 71 -11.24 4.90 -23.64
C CYS A 71 -10.67 5.20 -25.03
N THR A 72 -10.87 6.42 -25.53
CA THR A 72 -10.27 6.84 -26.81
C THR A 72 -8.94 7.56 -26.57
N ASP A 73 -8.07 7.59 -27.58
CA ASP A 73 -6.85 8.39 -27.49
C ASP A 73 -7.12 9.86 -27.18
N ASN A 74 -8.27 10.39 -27.61
CA ASN A 74 -8.66 11.76 -27.33
C ASN A 74 -8.96 11.99 -25.84
N ASP A 75 -9.51 10.99 -25.16
CA ASP A 75 -9.76 11.06 -23.72
C ASP A 75 -8.45 11.09 -22.94
N VAL A 76 -7.50 10.24 -23.33
CA VAL A 76 -6.16 10.21 -22.73
C VAL A 76 -5.43 11.54 -22.95
N ARG A 77 -5.45 12.06 -24.17
CA ARG A 77 -4.85 13.37 -24.49
C ARG A 77 -5.45 14.50 -23.67
N ARG A 78 -6.78 14.53 -23.55
CA ARG A 78 -7.48 15.54 -22.74
C ARG A 78 -7.04 15.51 -21.28
N GLU A 79 -6.88 14.32 -20.70
CA GLU A 79 -6.40 14.20 -19.31
C GLU A 79 -4.92 14.61 -19.18
N PHE A 80 -4.06 14.23 -20.12
CA PHE A 80 -2.64 14.61 -20.09
C PHE A 80 -2.43 16.13 -20.26
N CYS A 81 -3.28 16.80 -21.03
CA CYS A 81 -3.26 18.26 -21.17
C CYS A 81 -3.55 19.00 -19.86
N LYS A 82 -4.31 18.40 -18.93
CA LYS A 82 -4.63 18.97 -17.61
C LYS A 82 -3.50 18.83 -16.58
N LEU A 83 -2.48 18.03 -16.88
CA LEU A 83 -1.37 17.80 -15.95
C LEU A 83 -0.55 19.08 -15.74
N VAL A 84 -0.17 19.33 -14.49
CA VAL A 84 0.74 20.42 -14.12
C VAL A 84 2.18 19.96 -14.39
N SER A 85 2.82 20.53 -15.40
CA SER A 85 4.14 20.13 -15.90
C SER A 85 5.28 20.21 -14.88
N CYS A 86 5.12 21.02 -13.83
CA CYS A 86 6.14 21.27 -12.81
C CYS A 86 6.00 20.37 -11.57
N LYS A 87 5.07 19.41 -11.57
CA LYS A 87 4.92 18.47 -10.45
C LYS A 87 6.03 17.41 -10.46
N SER A 88 6.32 16.91 -9.28
CA SER A 88 7.24 15.78 -9.07
C SER A 88 6.72 14.54 -9.77
N THR A 89 7.66 13.74 -10.22
CA THR A 89 7.41 12.46 -10.87
C THR A 89 6.91 11.41 -9.87
N GLY A 90 6.04 10.50 -10.34
CA GLY A 90 5.57 9.36 -9.57
C GLY A 90 6.61 8.24 -9.45
N PRO A 91 6.25 7.09 -8.84
CA PRO A 91 7.14 5.94 -8.68
C PRO A 91 7.55 5.28 -10.00
N ASP A 92 6.89 5.62 -11.10
CA ASP A 92 7.18 5.18 -12.47
C ASP A 92 8.30 6.00 -13.15
N ASN A 93 8.81 7.05 -12.51
CA ASN A 93 9.83 7.95 -13.08
C ASN A 93 9.41 8.66 -14.40
N ILE A 94 8.11 8.80 -14.68
CA ILE A 94 7.61 9.54 -15.86
C ILE A 94 7.13 10.96 -15.49
N SER A 95 7.84 11.98 -15.97
CA SER A 95 7.49 13.37 -15.62
C SER A 95 6.16 13.85 -16.25
N PRO A 96 5.35 14.64 -15.53
CA PRO A 96 4.11 15.23 -16.07
C PRO A 96 4.34 16.11 -17.30
N ARG A 97 5.52 16.75 -17.40
CA ARG A 97 5.93 17.53 -18.57
C ARG A 97 6.00 16.69 -19.85
N LEU A 98 6.56 15.48 -19.75
CA LEU A 98 6.69 14.58 -20.90
C LEU A 98 5.31 14.10 -21.38
N LEU A 99 4.42 13.74 -20.46
CA LEU A 99 3.05 13.34 -20.79
C LEU A 99 2.27 14.48 -21.47
N ASN A 100 2.42 15.70 -20.97
CA ASN A 100 1.78 16.89 -21.54
C ASN A 100 2.32 17.23 -22.94
N GLN A 101 3.62 17.06 -23.18
CA GLN A 101 4.24 17.29 -24.50
C GLN A 101 3.76 16.27 -25.55
N ASN A 102 3.72 14.98 -25.20
CA ASN A 102 3.21 13.93 -26.09
C ASN A 102 1.74 14.15 -26.46
N ALA A 103 0.94 14.67 -25.51
CA ALA A 103 -0.47 14.99 -25.77
C ALA A 103 -0.68 16.15 -26.76
N LYS A 104 0.33 17.00 -26.99
CA LYS A 104 0.26 18.21 -27.83
C LYS A 104 0.91 18.08 -29.21
N MET A 105 1.68 17.02 -29.46
CA MET A 105 2.44 16.85 -30.71
C MET A 105 1.67 16.17 -31.86
N HIS A 106 0.42 15.76 -31.62
CA HIS A 106 -0.50 15.18 -32.60
C HIS A 106 -1.82 15.95 -32.60
#